data_AF-A0A158C7T5-F1
#
_entry.id   AF-A0A158C7T5-F1
#
_cell.length_a   1.000
_cell.length_b   1.000
_cell.length_c   1.000
_cell.angle_alpha   90.00
_cell.angle_beta   90.00
_cell.angle_gamma   90.00
#
_symmetry.space_group_name_H-M   'P 1'
#
loop_
_entity.id
_entity.type
_entity.pdbx_description
1 polymer ?
#
loop_
_entity_poly.entity_id
_entity_poly.type
_entity_poly.pdbx_seq_one_letter_code
_entity_poly.pdbx_strand_id
1 'polypeptide(L)'
;MYGSQYVSYGTSKNCPRCARVHLPREGIEETSASRFKLLQLMGELVYARKHQYAGVDQADRMFGVLITPAAIYAAHSGQLHNGFTPFLIAARGRGYTTCDERGPNFPGLLDVRFRPITPDLYKGTKRGGGYPPGACAAPRLIQQAILDHQRRNQRIDLTRWAMSEVMYKSDPTRSPASGQDWVHGLTAHSCETCARLVPLLLCTHEADWTHDFDTTAFTRMFK
;
A
#
# COMPACT_ATOMS: atom_id res chain seq x y z
N MET A 1 27.76 7.95 0.30
CA MET A 1 26.75 7.83 1.38
C MET A 1 25.38 7.67 0.74
N TYR A 2 24.86 6.45 0.60
CA TYR A 2 23.44 6.26 0.23
C TYR A 2 22.63 6.46 1.50
N GLY A 3 22.03 7.64 1.63
CA GLY A 3 21.32 8.08 2.83
C GLY A 3 20.23 7.11 3.25
N SER A 4 20.20 6.85 4.56
CA SER A 4 19.26 6.06 5.35
C SER A 4 17.85 6.66 5.40
N GLN A 5 17.27 7.05 4.27
CA GLN A 5 15.87 7.47 4.24
C GLN A 5 14.98 6.22 4.16
N TYR A 6 14.77 5.60 5.32
CA TYR A 6 13.71 4.62 5.48
C TYR A 6 12.37 5.30 5.20
N VAL A 7 11.59 4.73 4.28
CA VAL A 7 10.26 5.24 3.94
C VAL A 7 9.30 4.90 5.09
N SER A 8 8.51 5.88 5.52
CA SER A 8 7.39 5.66 6.44
C SER A 8 6.08 5.74 5.67
N TYR A 9 5.25 4.70 5.82
CA TYR A 9 3.99 4.56 5.13
C TYR A 9 2.83 5.00 6.03
N GLY A 10 1.96 5.87 5.51
CA GLY A 10 0.74 6.31 6.22
C GLY A 10 0.89 7.58 7.06
N THR A 11 2.03 8.27 6.98
CA THR A 11 2.40 9.40 7.86
C THR A 11 2.62 10.70 7.09
N SER A 12 2.43 10.68 5.76
CA SER A 12 2.76 11.81 4.88
C SER A 12 1.60 12.76 4.57
N LYS A 13 0.34 12.35 4.76
CA LYS A 13 -0.85 13.18 4.51
C LYS A 13 -1.94 12.96 5.54
N ASN A 14 -2.87 13.91 5.60
CA ASN A 14 -4.07 13.81 6.43
C ASN A 14 -4.86 12.54 6.09
N CYS A 15 -5.18 11.77 7.11
CA CYS A 15 -6.08 10.65 7.00
C CYS A 15 -7.48 11.13 6.64
N PRO A 16 -8.12 10.60 5.58
CA PRO A 16 -9.49 10.93 5.19
C PRO A 16 -10.55 10.70 6.28
N ARG A 17 -10.26 9.86 7.28
CA ARG A 17 -11.21 9.52 8.36
C ARG A 17 -11.14 10.48 9.56
N CYS A 18 -9.94 10.83 10.00
CA CYS A 18 -9.75 11.65 11.21
C CYS A 18 -9.18 13.04 10.92
N ALA A 19 -8.95 13.38 9.64
CA ALA A 19 -8.38 14.64 9.17
C ALA A 19 -6.99 15.01 9.74
N ARG A 20 -6.28 14.07 10.37
CA ARG A 20 -4.96 14.28 10.99
C ARG A 20 -3.84 13.62 10.19
N VAL A 21 -2.65 14.22 10.20
CA VAL A 21 -1.42 13.51 9.81
C VAL A 21 -1.04 12.58 10.95
N HIS A 22 -0.87 11.29 10.65
CA HIS A 22 -0.45 10.31 11.65
C HIS A 22 1.04 10.45 11.97
N LEU A 23 1.40 10.20 13.22
CA LEU A 23 2.80 10.24 13.66
C LEU A 23 3.58 9.05 13.06
N PRO A 24 4.92 9.13 12.91
CA PRO A 24 5.75 8.03 12.41
C PRO A 24 5.45 6.65 13.01
N ARG A 25 5.25 6.60 14.34
CA ARG A 25 4.92 5.37 15.11
C ARG A 25 3.56 4.75 14.78
N GLU A 26 2.69 5.49 14.10
CA GLU A 26 1.37 5.05 13.64
C GLU A 26 1.40 4.62 12.16
N GLY A 27 2.57 4.73 11.51
CA GLY A 27 2.83 4.21 10.19
C GLY A 27 3.50 2.83 10.20
N ILE A 28 3.87 2.36 9.01
CA ILE A 28 4.74 1.20 8.83
C ILE A 28 6.08 1.70 8.32
N GLU A 29 7.18 1.25 8.89
CA GLU A 29 8.52 1.65 8.46
C GLU A 29 9.11 0.64 7.48
N GLU A 30 9.93 1.14 6.55
CA GLU A 30 10.91 0.29 5.89
C GLU A 30 11.99 -0.15 6.88
N THR A 31 12.37 -1.42 6.81
CA THR A 31 13.52 -1.95 7.54
C THR A 31 14.47 -2.68 6.59
N SER A 32 15.69 -2.99 7.07
CA SER A 32 16.61 -3.83 6.31
C SER A 32 16.03 -5.22 6.02
N ALA A 33 15.16 -5.74 6.90
CA ALA A 33 14.52 -7.04 6.71
C ALA A 33 13.51 -7.02 5.55
N SER A 34 12.59 -6.04 5.52
CA SER A 34 11.62 -5.91 4.41
C SER A 34 12.33 -5.66 3.08
N ARG A 35 13.38 -4.83 3.09
CA ARG A 35 14.18 -4.54 1.90
C ARG A 35 14.94 -5.76 1.40
N PHE A 36 15.56 -6.53 2.29
CA PHE A 36 16.27 -7.75 1.91
C PHE A 36 15.31 -8.77 1.28
N LYS A 37 14.14 -9.00 1.88
CA LYS A 37 13.12 -9.90 1.30
C LYS A 37 12.62 -9.43 -0.05
N LEU A 38 12.38 -8.13 -0.21
CA LEU A 38 12.00 -7.56 -1.49
C LEU A 38 13.09 -7.80 -2.54
N LEU A 39 14.36 -7.50 -2.23
CA LEU A 39 15.49 -7.72 -3.14
C LEU A 39 15.66 -9.19 -3.55
N GLN A 40 15.43 -10.14 -2.64
CA GLN A 40 15.44 -11.56 -2.97
C GLN A 40 14.42 -11.89 -4.06
N LEU A 41 13.18 -11.42 -3.93
CA LEU A 41 12.12 -11.65 -4.93
C LEU A 41 12.36 -10.89 -6.24
N MET A 42 12.92 -9.68 -6.15
CA MET A 42 13.30 -8.90 -7.34
C MET A 42 14.41 -9.58 -8.14
N GLY A 43 15.35 -10.26 -7.47
CA GLY A 43 16.37 -11.08 -8.14
C GLY A 43 15.77 -12.16 -9.03
N GLU A 44 14.72 -12.84 -8.56
CA GLU A 44 14.00 -13.86 -9.32
C GLU A 44 13.28 -13.27 -10.54
N LEU A 45 12.70 -12.07 -10.39
CA LEU A 45 12.08 -11.34 -11.49
C LEU A 45 13.10 -10.99 -12.59
N VAL A 46 14.26 -10.46 -12.19
CA VAL A 46 15.34 -10.09 -13.12
C VAL A 46 15.97 -11.32 -13.78
N TYR A 47 16.18 -12.39 -13.01
CA TYR A 47 16.69 -13.66 -13.52
C TYR A 47 15.75 -14.24 -14.59
N ALA A 48 14.45 -14.33 -14.30
CA ALA A 48 13.46 -14.84 -15.24
C ALA A 48 13.42 -14.05 -16.56
N ARG A 49 13.63 -12.72 -16.49
CA ARG A 49 13.73 -11.87 -17.70
C ARG A 49 14.95 -12.20 -18.54
N LYS A 50 16.12 -12.30 -17.92
CA LYS A 50 17.38 -12.57 -18.62
C LYS A 50 17.34 -13.91 -19.36
N HIS A 51 16.62 -14.88 -18.80
CA HIS A 51 16.52 -16.23 -19.33
C HIS A 51 15.26 -16.50 -20.17
N GLN A 52 14.55 -15.43 -20.61
CA GLN A 52 13.43 -15.49 -21.57
C GLN A 52 12.41 -16.61 -21.30
N TYR A 53 11.94 -16.73 -20.05
CA TYR A 53 10.76 -17.56 -19.79
C TYR A 53 9.59 -17.05 -20.65
N ALA A 54 9.21 -17.82 -21.67
CA ALA A 54 8.22 -17.42 -22.66
C ALA A 54 6.90 -17.03 -21.98
N GLY A 55 6.35 -15.87 -22.36
CA GLY A 55 5.04 -15.39 -21.89
C GLY A 55 5.04 -14.48 -20.66
N VAL A 56 6.20 -14.07 -20.14
CA VAL A 56 6.25 -13.10 -19.03
C VAL A 56 6.41 -11.68 -19.56
N ASP A 57 5.28 -11.00 -19.83
CA ASP A 57 5.28 -9.55 -20.07
C ASP A 57 5.57 -8.82 -18.75
N GLN A 58 6.81 -8.35 -18.59
CA GLN A 58 7.25 -7.61 -17.40
C GLN A 58 6.97 -6.12 -17.58
N ALA A 59 5.69 -5.75 -17.50
CA ALA A 59 5.27 -4.36 -17.48
C ALA A 59 5.85 -3.60 -16.27
N ASP A 60 6.03 -2.29 -16.41
CA ASP A 60 6.44 -1.39 -15.34
C ASP A 60 5.44 -1.49 -14.17
N ARG A 61 5.93 -1.91 -13.01
CA ARG A 61 5.10 -2.22 -11.84
C ARG A 61 5.80 -1.89 -10.54
N MET A 62 5.03 -1.48 -9.55
CA MET A 62 5.46 -1.41 -8.16
C MET A 62 5.43 -2.82 -7.58
N PHE A 63 6.53 -3.28 -6.99
CA PHE A 63 6.59 -4.55 -6.27
C PHE A 63 6.79 -4.26 -4.78
N GLY A 64 6.10 -4.99 -3.91
CA GLY A 64 6.14 -4.73 -2.48
C GLY A 64 6.14 -5.99 -1.64
N VAL A 65 6.75 -5.87 -0.45
CA VAL A 65 6.73 -6.88 0.60
C VAL A 65 6.32 -6.21 1.91
N LEU A 66 5.41 -6.85 2.64
CA LEU A 66 5.05 -6.49 4.02
C LEU A 66 5.38 -7.67 4.94
N ILE A 67 6.12 -7.41 6.00
CA ILE A 67 6.45 -8.35 7.07
C ILE A 67 5.60 -8.01 8.28
N THR A 68 5.00 -9.04 8.88
CA THR A 68 4.31 -8.96 10.17
C THR A 68 4.84 -10.09 11.08
N PRO A 69 4.54 -10.09 12.39
CA PRO A 69 4.89 -11.20 13.25
C PRO A 69 4.32 -12.56 12.82
N ALA A 70 3.19 -12.56 12.09
CA ALA A 70 2.48 -13.78 11.70
C ALA A 70 2.87 -14.31 10.32
N ALA A 71 3.20 -13.43 9.37
CA ALA A 71 3.44 -13.80 7.98
C ALA A 71 4.20 -12.72 7.20
N ILE A 72 4.69 -13.12 6.02
CA ILE A 72 5.24 -12.25 4.99
C ILE A 72 4.25 -12.22 3.83
N TYR A 73 3.96 -11.02 3.34
CA TYR A 73 3.03 -10.76 2.25
C TYR A 73 3.79 -10.18 1.06
N ALA A 74 3.37 -10.53 -0.15
CA ALA A 74 3.96 -10.06 -1.40
C ALA A 74 2.89 -9.64 -2.40
N ALA A 75 3.11 -8.52 -3.07
CA ALA A 75 2.18 -8.00 -4.07
C ALA A 75 2.92 -7.17 -5.11
N HIS A 76 2.26 -6.90 -6.23
CA HIS A 76 2.67 -5.86 -7.16
C HIS A 76 1.48 -5.04 -7.62
N SER A 77 1.74 -3.89 -8.24
CA SER A 77 0.69 -3.04 -8.82
C SER A 77 0.14 -3.60 -10.14
N GLY A 78 -0.99 -3.04 -10.53
CA GLY A 78 -1.69 -3.38 -11.78
C GLY A 78 -2.56 -4.62 -11.65
N GLN A 79 -3.41 -4.84 -12.64
CA GLN A 79 -4.34 -5.96 -12.65
C GLN A 79 -3.58 -7.30 -12.56
N LEU A 80 -4.17 -8.24 -11.82
CA LEU A 80 -3.77 -9.65 -11.80
C LEU A 80 -4.41 -10.44 -12.95
N HIS A 81 -4.88 -9.74 -13.98
CA HIS A 81 -5.39 -10.41 -15.17
C HIS A 81 -4.18 -11.02 -15.89
N ASN A 82 -4.07 -12.34 -15.76
CA ASN A 82 -3.13 -13.24 -16.41
C ASN A 82 -1.72 -13.33 -15.77
N GLY A 83 -1.58 -14.22 -14.78
CA GLY A 83 -0.29 -14.87 -14.50
C GLY A 83 0.40 -14.45 -13.20
N PHE A 84 0.89 -15.45 -12.47
CA PHE A 84 1.87 -15.23 -11.40
C PHE A 84 3.14 -14.68 -12.03
N THR A 85 3.42 -13.39 -11.82
CA THR A 85 4.75 -12.84 -12.15
C THR A 85 5.83 -13.71 -11.47
N PRO A 86 7.04 -13.85 -12.03
CA PRO A 86 8.11 -14.61 -11.39
C PRO A 86 8.37 -14.17 -9.94
N PHE A 87 8.15 -12.88 -9.64
CA PHE A 87 8.11 -12.33 -8.29
C PHE A 87 7.09 -13.04 -7.38
N LEU A 88 5.82 -13.16 -7.80
CA LEU A 88 4.78 -13.82 -7.02
C LEU A 88 4.93 -15.35 -7.00
N ILE A 89 5.46 -15.96 -8.07
CA ILE A 89 5.81 -17.40 -8.07
C ILE A 89 6.87 -17.67 -6.99
N ALA A 90 7.95 -16.90 -6.99
CA ALA A 90 9.01 -17.02 -5.99
C ALA A 90 8.51 -16.73 -4.58
N ALA A 91 7.63 -15.75 -4.41
CA ALA A 91 7.00 -15.45 -3.13
C ALA A 91 6.23 -16.67 -2.59
N ARG A 92 5.41 -17.31 -3.43
CA ARG A 92 4.68 -18.53 -3.07
C ARG A 92 5.61 -19.70 -2.76
N GLY A 93 6.64 -19.91 -3.56
CA GLY A 93 7.65 -20.95 -3.32
C GLY A 93 8.40 -20.76 -1.99
N ARG A 94 8.46 -19.53 -1.47
CA ARG A 94 9.03 -19.18 -0.16
C ARG A 94 7.99 -19.17 0.98
N GLY A 95 6.74 -19.54 0.70
CA GLY A 95 5.65 -19.56 1.68
C GLY A 95 5.04 -18.20 2.01
N TYR A 96 5.23 -17.19 1.16
CA TYR A 96 4.65 -15.85 1.38
C TYR A 96 3.22 -15.79 0.87
N THR A 97 2.38 -15.01 1.55
CA THR A 97 1.01 -14.75 1.13
C THR A 97 1.01 -13.75 -0.03
N THR A 98 0.54 -14.17 -1.21
CA THR A 98 0.36 -13.24 -2.34
C THR A 98 -0.94 -12.47 -2.20
N CYS A 99 -0.92 -11.15 -2.42
CA CYS A 99 -2.10 -10.29 -2.20
C CYS A 99 -2.69 -9.74 -3.49
N ASP A 100 -3.99 -9.92 -3.63
CA ASP A 100 -4.74 -9.48 -4.81
C ASP A 100 -5.19 -8.02 -4.74
N GLU A 101 -5.57 -7.48 -5.90
CA GLU A 101 -6.19 -6.15 -5.97
C GLU A 101 -7.50 -6.10 -5.20
N ARG A 102 -7.72 -5.01 -4.47
CA ARG A 102 -8.94 -4.79 -3.70
C ARG A 102 -9.56 -3.48 -4.11
N GLY A 103 -10.53 -3.57 -5.01
CA GLY A 103 -11.29 -2.41 -5.46
C GLY A 103 -12.27 -1.89 -4.39
N PRO A 104 -12.93 -0.75 -4.64
CA PRO A 104 -13.86 -0.12 -3.70
C PRO A 104 -15.10 -0.96 -3.38
N ASN A 105 -15.43 -1.94 -4.21
CA ASN A 105 -16.56 -2.86 -4.01
C ASN A 105 -16.11 -4.19 -3.37
N PHE A 106 -14.84 -4.32 -2.98
CA PHE A 106 -14.36 -5.52 -2.31
C PHE A 106 -15.03 -5.63 -0.93
N PRO A 107 -15.64 -6.78 -0.58
CA PRO A 107 -16.30 -6.95 0.72
C PRO A 107 -15.27 -6.95 1.86
N GLY A 108 -15.60 -6.29 2.96
CA GLY A 108 -14.73 -6.28 4.14
C GLY A 108 -13.46 -5.43 3.98
N LEU A 109 -13.57 -4.25 3.36
CA LEU A 109 -12.54 -3.22 3.51
C LEU A 109 -12.54 -2.71 4.95
N LEU A 110 -11.41 -2.87 5.63
CA LEU A 110 -11.23 -2.57 7.05
C LEU A 110 -9.97 -1.73 7.30
N ASP A 111 -10.00 -0.91 8.33
CA ASP A 111 -8.78 -0.33 8.91
C ASP A 111 -8.09 -1.28 9.91
N VAL A 112 -6.94 -0.87 10.44
CA VAL A 112 -6.17 -1.61 11.46
C VAL A 112 -6.91 -1.81 12.79
N ARG A 113 -8.01 -1.11 13.03
CA ARG A 113 -8.92 -1.32 14.16
C ARG A 113 -10.09 -2.24 13.81
N PHE A 114 -10.05 -2.89 12.65
CA PHE A 114 -11.11 -3.73 12.10
C PHE A 114 -12.44 -2.99 11.89
N ARG A 115 -12.40 -1.66 11.73
CA ARG A 115 -13.60 -0.89 11.40
C ARG A 115 -13.85 -0.91 9.90
N PRO A 116 -15.10 -1.09 9.45
CA PRO A 116 -15.47 -0.95 8.05
C PRO A 116 -15.02 0.38 7.45
N ILE A 117 -14.53 0.33 6.21
CA ILE A 117 -14.29 1.48 5.35
C ILE A 117 -15.40 1.47 4.30
N THR A 118 -16.21 2.53 4.26
CA THR A 118 -17.29 2.62 3.27
C THR A 118 -16.72 2.72 1.85
N PRO A 119 -17.43 2.20 0.84
CA PRO A 119 -17.01 2.33 -0.55
C PRO A 119 -16.75 3.79 -0.97
N ASP A 120 -17.55 4.73 -0.47
CA ASP A 120 -17.40 6.16 -0.79
C ASP A 120 -16.13 6.76 -0.19
N LEU A 121 -15.81 6.44 1.06
CA LEU A 121 -14.58 6.87 1.69
C LEU A 121 -13.36 6.28 0.98
N TYR A 122 -13.45 5.00 0.55
CA TYR A 122 -12.40 4.35 -0.22
C TYR A 122 -12.21 4.98 -1.61
N LYS A 123 -13.30 5.22 -2.35
CA LYS A 123 -13.27 5.89 -3.67
C LYS A 123 -12.74 7.32 -3.57
N GLY A 124 -13.09 8.05 -2.50
CA GLY A 124 -12.64 9.42 -2.23
C GLY A 124 -11.12 9.57 -2.05
N THR A 125 -10.39 8.47 -1.88
CA THR A 125 -8.92 8.50 -1.85
C THR A 125 -8.27 8.71 -3.22
N LYS A 126 -9.01 8.45 -4.32
CA LYS A 126 -8.52 8.68 -5.68
C LYS A 126 -8.34 10.17 -5.95
N ARG A 127 -7.17 10.57 -6.46
CA ARG A 127 -6.87 11.94 -6.91
C ARG A 127 -6.44 11.94 -8.38
N GLY A 128 -6.72 13.02 -9.10
CA GLY A 128 -6.36 13.17 -10.53
C GLY A 128 -4.91 12.78 -10.82
N GLY A 129 -4.70 11.95 -11.83
CA GLY A 129 -3.39 11.38 -12.20
C GLY A 129 -2.93 10.16 -11.37
N GLY A 130 -3.62 9.82 -10.28
CA GLY A 130 -3.30 8.64 -9.46
C GLY A 130 -3.93 7.34 -9.98
N TYR A 131 -3.28 6.21 -9.66
CA TYR A 131 -3.83 4.87 -9.90
C TYR A 131 -5.14 4.65 -9.12
N PRO A 132 -6.01 3.72 -9.55
CA PRO A 132 -7.20 3.35 -8.78
C PRO A 132 -6.87 2.98 -7.32
N PRO A 133 -7.70 3.36 -6.33
CA PRO A 133 -7.54 2.90 -4.95
C PRO A 133 -7.44 1.38 -4.87
N GLY A 134 -6.44 0.87 -4.15
CA GLY A 134 -6.18 -0.57 -4.04
C GLY A 134 -5.34 -1.18 -5.18
N ALA A 135 -5.02 -0.43 -6.23
CA ALA A 135 -4.26 -0.93 -7.37
C ALA A 135 -2.73 -1.01 -7.13
N CYS A 136 -2.20 -0.26 -6.16
CA CYS A 136 -0.79 -0.29 -5.78
C CYS A 136 -0.48 -1.44 -4.81
N ALA A 137 0.80 -1.81 -4.68
CA ALA A 137 1.18 -2.95 -3.85
C ALA A 137 0.92 -2.70 -2.35
N ALA A 138 1.30 -1.56 -1.80
CA ALA A 138 1.11 -1.23 -0.38
C ALA A 138 -0.34 -1.42 0.13
N PRO A 139 -1.37 -0.82 -0.50
CA PRO A 139 -2.76 -1.04 -0.08
C PRO A 139 -3.18 -2.51 -0.07
N ARG A 140 -2.73 -3.32 -1.05
CA ARG A 140 -3.06 -4.75 -1.14
C ARG A 140 -2.45 -5.53 0.03
N LEU A 141 -1.16 -5.28 0.30
CA LEU A 141 -0.41 -5.89 1.38
C LEU A 141 -1.05 -5.59 2.74
N ILE A 142 -1.28 -4.30 3.02
CA ILE A 142 -1.85 -3.83 4.29
C ILE A 142 -3.24 -4.42 4.51
N GLN A 143 -4.11 -4.35 3.50
CA GLN A 143 -5.48 -4.83 3.64
C GLN A 143 -5.54 -6.36 3.81
N GLN A 144 -4.66 -7.13 3.15
CA GLN A 144 -4.55 -8.57 3.39
C GLN A 144 -4.07 -8.87 4.80
N ALA A 145 -3.03 -8.18 5.28
CA ALA A 145 -2.54 -8.36 6.64
C ALA A 145 -3.61 -8.05 7.69
N ILE A 146 -4.39 -6.99 7.50
CA ILE A 146 -5.52 -6.65 8.38
C ILE A 146 -6.55 -7.78 8.42
N LEU A 147 -7.00 -8.26 7.26
CA LEU A 147 -7.98 -9.36 7.21
C LEU A 147 -7.47 -10.63 7.88
N ASP A 148 -6.21 -10.95 7.67
CA ASP A 148 -5.59 -12.15 8.24
C ASP A 148 -5.46 -12.03 9.77
N HIS A 149 -5.15 -10.85 10.30
CA HIS A 149 -5.18 -10.62 11.76
C HIS A 149 -6.61 -10.69 12.30
N GLN A 150 -7.60 -10.14 11.60
CA GLN A 150 -9.01 -10.22 11.99
C GLN A 150 -9.48 -11.68 12.07
N ARG A 151 -9.19 -12.49 11.04
CA ARG A 151 -9.53 -13.92 11.00
C ARG A 151 -8.89 -14.73 12.13
N ARG A 152 -7.70 -14.31 12.58
CA ARG A 152 -6.99 -14.91 13.72
C ARG A 152 -7.35 -14.31 15.07
N ASN A 153 -8.26 -13.34 15.12
CA ASN A 153 -8.60 -12.55 16.31
C ASN A 153 -7.36 -11.96 17.01
N GLN A 154 -6.40 -11.47 16.22
CA GLN A 154 -5.13 -10.93 16.71
C GLN A 154 -5.15 -9.41 16.67
N ARG A 155 -4.72 -8.77 17.77
CA ARG A 155 -4.49 -7.32 17.79
C ARG A 155 -3.35 -6.96 16.84
N ILE A 156 -3.51 -5.86 16.10
CA ILE A 156 -2.47 -5.31 15.25
C ILE A 156 -1.58 -4.36 16.05
N ASP A 157 -0.26 -4.55 15.93
CA ASP A 157 0.77 -3.65 16.41
C ASP A 157 1.66 -3.26 15.23
N LEU A 158 1.45 -2.02 14.73
CA LEU A 158 2.13 -1.50 13.54
C LEU A 158 3.63 -1.32 13.75
N THR A 159 4.10 -1.18 14.99
CA THR A 159 5.54 -1.05 15.29
C THR A 159 6.31 -2.33 14.99
N ARG A 160 5.60 -3.46 14.84
CA ARG A 160 6.16 -4.77 14.49
C ARG A 160 5.98 -5.12 13.02
N TRP A 161 5.38 -4.22 12.24
CA TRP A 161 5.22 -4.38 10.81
C TRP A 161 6.36 -3.67 10.08
N ALA A 162 6.82 -4.23 8.97
CA ALA A 162 7.83 -3.60 8.13
C ALA A 162 7.50 -3.76 6.66
N MET A 163 7.60 -2.70 5.87
CA MET A 163 7.21 -2.72 4.45
C MET A 163 8.25 -2.09 3.55
N SER A 164 8.42 -2.65 2.36
CA SER A 164 9.26 -2.08 1.32
C SER A 164 8.55 -2.17 -0.03
N GLU A 165 8.70 -1.15 -0.85
CA GLU A 165 8.23 -1.12 -2.24
C GLU A 165 9.33 -0.62 -3.18
N VAL A 166 9.39 -1.20 -4.39
CA VAL A 166 10.32 -0.79 -5.44
C VAL A 166 9.61 -0.71 -6.78
N MET A 167 9.87 0.35 -7.54
CA MET A 167 9.42 0.44 -8.92
C MET A 167 10.35 -0.39 -9.80
N TYR A 168 9.79 -1.40 -10.46
CA TYR A 168 10.43 -2.07 -11.57
C TYR A 168 10.06 -1.35 -12.86
N LYS A 169 11.07 -1.11 -13.70
CA LYS A 169 10.92 -0.60 -15.05
C LYS A 169 11.56 -1.61 -16.00
N SER A 170 10.82 -1.98 -17.03
CA SER A 170 11.33 -2.78 -18.15
C SER A 170 12.51 -2.08 -18.83
N ASP A 171 12.44 -0.77 -19.02
CA ASP A 171 13.54 0.06 -19.48
C ASP A 171 13.95 1.06 -18.39
N PRO A 172 15.06 0.81 -17.65
CA PRO A 172 15.49 1.69 -16.58
C PRO A 172 16.02 3.05 -17.09
N THR A 173 16.27 3.20 -18.40
CA THR A 173 16.79 4.43 -19.00
C THR A 173 15.67 5.43 -19.36
N ARG A 174 14.40 5.00 -19.36
CA ARG A 174 13.25 5.89 -19.53
C ARG A 174 12.97 6.68 -18.26
N SER A 175 13.12 8.00 -18.36
CA SER A 175 12.77 8.97 -17.32
C SER A 175 11.33 8.75 -16.82
N PRO A 176 11.01 9.00 -15.53
CA PRO A 176 9.62 8.94 -15.08
C PRO A 176 8.74 9.87 -15.93
N ALA A 177 7.51 9.45 -16.22
CA ALA A 177 6.50 10.36 -16.74
C ALA A 177 6.34 11.54 -15.75
N SER A 178 6.03 12.74 -16.25
CA SER A 178 5.86 13.93 -15.41
C SER A 178 4.92 13.65 -14.22
N GLY A 179 5.37 13.97 -13.00
CA GLY A 179 4.62 13.73 -11.76
C GLY A 179 4.81 12.36 -11.09
N GLN A 180 5.84 11.60 -11.48
CA GLN A 180 6.22 10.34 -10.85
C GLN A 180 7.65 10.40 -10.28
N ASP A 181 7.80 10.39 -8.95
CA ASP A 181 9.12 10.37 -8.29
C ASP A 181 9.76 8.97 -8.25
N TRP A 182 9.33 8.06 -9.13
CA TRP A 182 9.72 6.65 -9.09
C TRP A 182 10.96 6.40 -9.96
N VAL A 183 12.11 6.31 -9.30
CA VAL A 183 13.37 5.85 -9.91
C VAL A 183 13.46 4.33 -9.78
N HIS A 184 13.87 3.65 -10.85
CA HIS A 184 14.08 2.21 -10.85
C HIS A 184 15.04 1.79 -9.72
N GLY A 185 14.69 0.76 -8.95
CA GLY A 185 15.59 0.21 -7.93
C GLY A 185 15.74 1.05 -6.65
N LEU A 186 15.05 2.18 -6.51
CA LEU A 186 14.95 2.92 -5.25
C LEU A 186 13.60 2.67 -4.56
N THR A 187 13.62 2.85 -3.24
CA THR A 187 12.42 2.93 -2.42
C THR A 187 11.49 3.97 -3.01
N ALA A 188 10.24 3.56 -3.16
CA ALA A 188 9.32 4.23 -4.02
C ALA A 188 8.45 5.22 -3.18
N HIS A 189 8.40 6.51 -3.54
CA HIS A 189 7.52 7.51 -2.89
C HIS A 189 6.05 7.36 -3.28
N SER A 190 5.19 6.93 -2.35
CA SER A 190 3.72 6.76 -2.50
C SER A 190 3.04 7.68 -3.53
N CYS A 191 2.28 7.11 -4.49
CA CYS A 191 1.45 7.91 -5.40
C CYS A 191 0.42 8.72 -4.60
N GLU A 192 -0.13 9.80 -5.17
CA GLU A 192 -1.15 10.64 -4.51
C GLU A 192 -2.34 9.86 -3.93
N THR A 193 -2.76 8.77 -4.60
CA THR A 193 -3.84 7.90 -4.09
C THR A 193 -3.38 7.07 -2.89
N CYS A 194 -2.18 6.48 -2.93
CA CYS A 194 -1.61 5.75 -1.80
C CYS A 194 -1.34 6.66 -0.60
N ALA A 195 -0.87 7.88 -0.85
CA ALA A 195 -0.60 8.87 0.19
C ALA A 195 -1.86 9.23 1.00
N ARG A 196 -3.07 9.00 0.45
CA ARG A 196 -4.36 9.17 1.16
C ARG A 196 -4.94 7.87 1.69
N LEU A 197 -4.83 6.80 0.90
CA LEU A 197 -5.42 5.50 1.24
C LEU A 197 -4.65 4.81 2.37
N VAL A 198 -3.33 4.85 2.37
CA VAL A 198 -2.53 4.18 3.42
C VAL A 198 -2.82 4.77 4.81
N PRO A 199 -2.85 6.10 5.02
CA PRO A 199 -3.31 6.66 6.30
C PRO A 199 -4.72 6.18 6.70
N LEU A 200 -5.65 6.08 5.76
CA LEU A 200 -7.00 5.56 6.04
C LEU A 200 -6.95 4.10 6.53
N LEU A 201 -6.17 3.24 5.88
CA LEU A 201 -6.00 1.84 6.27
C LEU A 201 -5.36 1.71 7.66
N LEU A 202 -4.39 2.58 7.97
CA LEU A 202 -3.63 2.55 9.23
C LEU A 202 -4.26 3.42 10.35
N CYS A 203 -5.49 3.90 10.16
CA CYS A 203 -6.09 4.83 11.12
C CYS A 203 -6.40 4.16 12.46
N THR A 204 -5.77 4.68 13.51
CA THR A 204 -5.98 4.29 14.91
C THR A 204 -6.94 5.22 15.66
N HIS A 205 -7.29 6.36 15.07
CA HIS A 205 -8.10 7.41 15.70
C HIS A 205 -9.60 7.14 15.54
N GLU A 206 -10.41 7.70 16.44
CA GLU A 206 -11.86 7.89 16.22
C GLU A 206 -12.07 8.94 15.12
N ALA A 207 -13.19 8.88 14.40
CA ALA A 207 -13.56 9.96 13.50
C ALA A 207 -14.01 11.17 14.34
N ASP A 208 -13.23 12.25 14.34
CA ASP A 208 -13.66 13.53 14.92
C ASP A 208 -14.73 14.15 14.01
N TRP A 209 -16.00 13.82 14.26
CA TRP A 209 -17.14 14.51 13.63
C TRP A 209 -17.43 15.88 14.27
N THR A 210 -16.51 16.43 15.05
CA THR A 210 -16.70 17.67 15.83
C THR A 210 -16.49 18.96 15.03
N HIS A 211 -16.27 18.90 13.72
CA HIS A 211 -16.05 20.10 12.91
C HIS A 211 -17.03 20.36 11.74
N ASP A 212 -18.12 19.59 11.59
CA ASP A 212 -19.12 19.85 10.53
C ASP A 212 -20.55 20.15 11.03
N PHE A 213 -20.72 20.53 12.30
CA PHE A 213 -21.91 21.29 12.69
C PHE A 213 -21.67 22.77 12.43
N ASP A 214 -21.88 23.19 11.18
CA ASP A 214 -22.17 24.59 10.89
C ASP A 214 -23.50 24.95 11.59
N THR A 215 -23.38 25.45 12.81
CA THR A 215 -24.48 25.92 13.65
C THR A 215 -25.10 27.22 13.14
N THR A 216 -24.65 27.76 11.99
CA THR A 216 -25.25 28.98 11.42
C THR A 216 -26.58 28.73 10.70
N ALA A 217 -26.98 27.48 10.45
CA ALA A 217 -28.27 27.16 9.82
C ALA A 217 -29.47 27.12 10.79
N PHE A 218 -29.25 26.96 12.11
CA PHE A 218 -30.37 26.84 13.06
C PHE A 218 -30.88 28.19 13.63
N THR A 219 -30.15 29.28 13.42
CA THR A 219 -30.54 30.62 13.95
C THR A 219 -31.30 31.48 12.95
N ARG A 220 -31.63 30.97 11.75
CA ARG A 220 -32.40 31.71 10.72
C ARG A 220 -33.84 31.25 10.54
N MET A 221 -34.33 30.29 11.32
CA MET A 221 -35.76 29.91 11.33
C MET A 221 -36.58 30.54 12.46
N PHE A 222 -35.98 31.38 13.30
CA PHE A 222 -36.67 32.09 14.38
C PHE A 222 -36.33 33.59 14.44
N LYS A 223 -36.33 34.26 13.28
CA LYS A 223 -36.49 35.71 13.18
C LYS A 223 -37.40 36.05 12.01
#